data_AF-A0A2V8R0E6-F1
#
_entry.id   AF-A0A2V8R0E6-F1
#
_cell.length_a   1.000
_cell.length_b   1.000
_cell.length_c   1.000
_cell.angle_alpha   90.00
_cell.angle_beta   90.00
_cell.angle_gamma   90.00
#
_symmetry.space_group_name_H-M   'P 1'
#
loop_
_entity.id
_entity.type
_entity.pdbx_description
1 polymer ?
#
loop_
_entity_poly.entity_id
_entity_poly.type
_entity_poly.pdbx_seq_one_letter_code
_entity_poly.pdbx_strand_id
1 'polypeptide(L)'
;MAEPNLDQFITALEEGIAGGRFVKLTLAKPRGKDADLKNLYVRPVALKKGARLSFLYRHKTRDVVKNHTVEEGVRLIRELLGAEFLSGHLFMTVQDLRLEFKRRGESHLVKRAPTFTEPQPAEHDRRKRRSIQTAGNVYLQALGVTDERGEVRPAMGDKLRVRRVPARRTRRDFRR
;
A
#
# COMPACT_ATOMS: atom_id res chain seq x y z
N MET A 1 14.47 -22.33 -19.74
CA MET A 1 13.32 -23.26 -19.85
C MET A 1 12.10 -22.44 -19.48
N ALA A 2 11.13 -22.28 -20.39
CA ALA A 2 9.89 -21.57 -20.08
C ALA A 2 9.17 -22.36 -19.00
N GLU A 3 8.88 -21.71 -17.86
CA GLU A 3 8.15 -22.32 -16.76
C GLU A 3 6.65 -22.11 -17.03
N PRO A 4 5.93 -23.08 -17.63
CA PRO A 4 4.56 -22.85 -18.11
C PRO A 4 3.61 -22.45 -16.98
N ASN A 5 3.90 -22.87 -15.75
CA ASN A 5 3.13 -22.51 -14.56
C ASN A 5 3.36 -21.05 -14.13
N LEU A 6 4.58 -20.53 -14.28
CA LEU A 6 4.87 -19.13 -14.02
C LEU A 6 4.17 -18.23 -15.03
N ASP A 7 4.21 -18.61 -16.31
CA ASP A 7 3.51 -17.85 -17.36
C ASP A 7 2.00 -17.83 -17.10
N GLN A 8 1.38 -18.98 -16.80
CA GLN A 8 -0.04 -19.03 -16.41
C GLN A 8 -0.35 -18.16 -15.18
N PHE A 9 0.53 -18.15 -14.19
CA PHE A 9 0.34 -17.33 -12.99
C PHE A 9 0.42 -15.82 -13.30
N ILE A 10 1.36 -15.41 -14.15
CA ILE A 10 1.52 -14.01 -14.56
C ILE A 10 0.34 -13.56 -15.42
N THR A 11 -0.10 -14.38 -16.38
CA THR A 11 -1.28 -14.07 -17.19
C THR A 11 -2.53 -13.92 -16.32
N ALA A 12 -2.74 -14.82 -15.35
CA ALA A 12 -3.86 -14.69 -14.43
C ALA A 12 -3.78 -13.44 -13.54
N LEU A 13 -2.58 -13.00 -13.17
CA LEU A 13 -2.36 -11.74 -12.46
C LEU A 13 -2.75 -10.54 -13.34
N GLU A 14 -2.31 -10.51 -14.59
CA GLU A 14 -2.62 -9.43 -15.54
C GLU A 14 -4.12 -9.34 -15.80
N GLU A 15 -4.79 -10.47 -16.07
CA GLU A 15 -6.25 -10.55 -16.24
C GLU A 15 -7.01 -10.16 -14.96
N GLY A 16 -6.47 -10.52 -13.79
CA GLY A 16 -7.01 -10.16 -12.49
C GLY A 16 -6.94 -8.65 -12.24
N ILE A 17 -5.81 -8.02 -12.61
CA ILE A 17 -5.63 -6.57 -12.49
C ILE A 17 -6.51 -5.81 -13.49
N ALA A 18 -6.49 -6.21 -14.76
CA ALA A 18 -7.29 -5.59 -15.81
C ALA A 18 -8.80 -5.69 -15.53
N GLY A 19 -9.24 -6.84 -14.99
CA GLY A 19 -10.64 -7.05 -14.60
C GLY A 19 -11.01 -6.51 -13.21
N GLY A 20 -10.11 -5.86 -12.48
CA GLY A 20 -10.38 -5.34 -11.13
C GLY A 20 -10.70 -6.43 -10.08
N ARG A 21 -10.32 -7.68 -10.35
CA ARG A 21 -10.55 -8.86 -9.49
C ARG A 21 -9.37 -9.18 -8.58
N PHE A 22 -8.23 -8.51 -8.80
CA PHE A 22 -7.03 -8.68 -8.01
C PHE A 22 -7.19 -8.05 -6.62
N VAL A 23 -7.01 -8.86 -5.56
CA VAL A 23 -7.13 -8.42 -4.16
C VAL A 23 -5.75 -8.14 -3.56
N LYS A 24 -4.88 -9.15 -3.56
CA LYS A 24 -3.51 -9.06 -3.04
C LYS A 24 -2.65 -10.20 -3.57
N LEU A 25 -1.35 -10.00 -3.60
CA LEU A 25 -0.35 -11.03 -3.86
C LEU A 25 0.60 -11.10 -2.67
N THR A 26 0.95 -12.30 -2.25
CA THR A 26 1.94 -12.55 -1.21
C THR A 26 3.03 -13.43 -1.76
N LEU A 27 4.28 -12.95 -1.74
CA LEU A 27 5.45 -13.78 -2.00
C LEU A 27 6.10 -14.18 -0.68
N ALA A 28 6.40 -15.45 -0.55
CA ALA A 28 6.94 -16.08 0.65
C ALA A 28 8.06 -17.06 0.27
N LYS A 29 8.69 -17.67 1.29
CA LYS A 29 9.86 -18.56 1.15
C LYS A 29 11.00 -17.88 0.39
N PRO A 30 11.57 -16.79 0.95
CA PRO A 30 12.72 -16.13 0.35
C PRO A 30 13.92 -17.09 0.31
N ARG A 31 14.59 -17.16 -0.83
CA ARG A 31 15.83 -17.92 -1.07
C ARG A 31 17.02 -17.00 -1.35
N GLY A 32 16.78 -15.69 -1.44
CA GLY A 32 17.82 -14.69 -1.69
C GLY A 32 18.91 -14.65 -0.61
N LYS A 33 20.00 -13.96 -0.92
CA LYS A 33 21.13 -13.75 0.02
C LYS A 33 20.75 -12.91 1.24
N ASP A 34 19.64 -12.18 1.15
CA ASP A 34 19.16 -11.26 2.17
C ASP A 34 18.35 -11.99 3.24
N ALA A 35 19.03 -12.45 4.30
CA ALA A 35 18.44 -13.23 5.39
C ALA A 35 17.37 -12.47 6.20
N ASP A 36 17.34 -11.13 6.08
CA ASP A 36 16.38 -10.30 6.80
C ASP A 36 15.04 -10.14 6.07
N LEU A 37 14.96 -10.44 4.77
CA LEU A 37 13.72 -10.36 4.00
C LEU A 37 12.81 -11.54 4.37
N LYS A 38 11.58 -11.27 4.81
CA LYS A 38 10.62 -12.31 5.21
C LYS A 38 9.60 -12.58 4.13
N ASN A 39 8.81 -11.56 3.79
CA ASN A 39 7.70 -11.67 2.84
C ASN A 39 7.61 -10.39 2.02
N LEU A 40 7.07 -10.52 0.81
CA LEU A 40 6.66 -9.38 -0.02
C LEU A 40 5.14 -9.41 -0.15
N TYR A 41 4.49 -8.29 0.18
CA TYR A 41 3.05 -8.12 -0.05
C TYR A 41 2.84 -7.11 -1.17
N VAL A 42 2.04 -7.48 -2.17
CA VAL A 42 1.67 -6.59 -3.25
C VAL A 42 0.17 -6.34 -3.21
N ARG A 43 -0.23 -5.07 -3.29
CA ARG A 43 -1.63 -4.65 -3.32
C ARG A 43 -1.89 -3.66 -4.45
N PRO A 44 -3.06 -3.69 -5.10
CA PRO A 44 -3.45 -2.64 -6.02
C PRO A 44 -3.77 -1.36 -5.25
N VAL A 45 -3.32 -0.22 -5.78
CA VAL A 45 -3.60 1.11 -5.24
C VAL A 45 -4.00 2.06 -6.38
N ALA A 46 -5.13 2.74 -6.21
CA ALA A 46 -5.55 3.81 -7.10
C ALA A 46 -4.91 5.12 -6.63
N LEU A 47 -4.08 5.73 -7.48
CA LEU A 47 -3.47 7.03 -7.20
C LEU A 47 -3.95 8.04 -8.26
N LYS A 48 -3.76 9.35 -7.98
CA LYS A 48 -4.12 10.42 -8.92
C LYS A 48 -3.48 10.28 -10.31
N LYS A 49 -2.38 9.53 -10.40
CA LYS A 49 -1.62 9.24 -11.64
C LYS A 49 -2.01 7.91 -12.31
N GLY A 50 -3.10 7.26 -11.86
CA GLY A 50 -3.56 5.97 -12.39
C GLY A 50 -3.40 4.79 -11.43
N ALA A 51 -3.79 3.61 -11.90
CA ALA A 51 -3.65 2.35 -11.17
C ALA A 51 -2.18 1.97 -11.00
N ARG A 52 -1.79 1.64 -9.77
CA ARG A 52 -0.42 1.27 -9.40
C ARG A 52 -0.43 0.07 -8.47
N LEU A 53 0.73 -0.56 -8.33
CA LEU A 53 0.94 -1.69 -7.42
C LEU A 53 1.86 -1.23 -6.28
N SER A 54 1.41 -1.44 -5.04
CA SER A 54 2.17 -1.15 -3.83
C SER A 54 2.85 -2.41 -3.32
N PHE A 55 4.18 -2.40 -3.30
CA PHE A 55 5.07 -3.46 -2.88
C PHE A 55 5.58 -3.17 -1.47
N LEU A 56 5.12 -3.94 -0.50
CA LEU A 56 5.54 -3.89 0.89
C LEU A 56 6.54 -5.02 1.16
N TYR A 57 7.82 -4.66 1.20
CA TYR A 57 8.92 -5.54 1.58
C TYR A 57 8.99 -5.58 3.11
N ARG A 58 8.63 -6.72 3.69
CA ARG A 58 8.70 -6.93 5.13
C ARG A 58 10.06 -7.52 5.49
N HIS A 59 10.92 -6.70 6.11
CA HIS A 59 12.17 -7.17 6.67
C HIS A 59 12.03 -7.40 8.18
N LYS A 60 13.05 -8.01 8.79
CA LYS A 60 13.11 -8.21 10.23
C LYS A 60 13.13 -6.90 11.03
N THR A 61 13.79 -5.87 10.49
CA THR A 61 14.08 -4.61 11.20
C THR A 61 13.28 -3.41 10.69
N ARG A 62 12.75 -3.47 9.46
CA ARG A 62 11.99 -2.39 8.84
C ARG A 62 11.07 -2.91 7.76
N ASP A 63 10.00 -2.15 7.53
CA ASP A 63 9.09 -2.39 6.42
C ASP A 63 9.31 -1.30 5.37
N VAL A 64 9.52 -1.70 4.11
CA VAL A 64 9.77 -0.78 2.99
C VAL A 64 8.63 -0.88 2.00
N VAL A 65 7.98 0.25 1.70
CA VAL A 65 6.89 0.31 0.71
C VAL A 65 7.38 1.04 -0.55
N LYS A 66 7.17 0.41 -1.72
CA LYS A 66 7.48 0.98 -3.04
C LYS A 66 6.26 0.88 -3.96
N ASN A 67 5.95 1.94 -4.70
CA ASN A 67 4.78 1.97 -5.59
C ASN A 67 5.21 1.97 -7.06
N HIS A 68 4.95 0.88 -7.76
CA HIS A 68 5.30 0.68 -9.16
C HIS A 68 4.07 0.82 -10.07
N THR A 69 4.29 1.06 -11.36
CA THR A 69 3.20 0.92 -12.34
C THR A 69 2.77 -0.54 -12.46
N VAL A 70 1.63 -0.81 -13.08
CA VAL A 70 1.17 -2.19 -13.29
C VAL A 70 2.18 -2.96 -14.15
N GLU A 71 2.62 -2.39 -15.26
CA GLU A 71 3.59 -3.00 -16.18
C GLU A 71 4.93 -3.31 -15.51
N GLU A 72 5.52 -2.33 -14.82
CA GLU A 72 6.77 -2.54 -14.07
C GLU A 72 6.59 -3.55 -12.94
N GLY A 73 5.47 -3.48 -12.23
CA GLY A 73 5.19 -4.38 -11.11
C GLY A 73 5.06 -5.84 -11.55
N VAL A 74 4.38 -6.10 -12.68
CA VAL A 74 4.26 -7.46 -13.22
C VAL A 74 5.63 -8.01 -13.64
N ARG A 75 6.47 -7.19 -14.30
CA ARG A 75 7.85 -7.57 -14.64
C ARG A 75 8.68 -7.90 -13.41
N LEU A 76 8.63 -7.05 -12.39
CA LEU A 76 9.34 -7.29 -11.12
C LEU A 76 8.85 -8.57 -10.42
N ILE A 77 7.54 -8.83 -10.41
CA ILE A 77 7.00 -10.06 -9.81
C ILE A 77 7.53 -11.30 -10.53
N ARG A 78 7.60 -11.27 -11.87
CA ARG A 78 8.16 -12.36 -12.69
C ARG A 78 9.64 -12.60 -12.39
N GLU A 79 10.44 -11.55 -12.21
CA GLU A 79 11.86 -11.66 -11.87
C GLU A 79 12.08 -12.18 -10.45
N LEU A 80 11.23 -11.74 -9.50
CA LEU A 80 11.34 -12.12 -8.08
C LEU A 80 10.88 -13.57 -7.82
N LEU A 81 9.85 -14.05 -8.53
CA LEU A 81 9.35 -15.42 -8.43
C LEU A 81 10.33 -16.40 -9.07
N GLY A 82 10.73 -17.43 -8.31
CA GLY A 82 11.70 -18.44 -8.75
C GLY A 82 13.16 -18.05 -8.49
N ALA A 83 13.50 -16.76 -8.52
CA ALA A 83 14.84 -16.28 -8.18
C ALA A 83 14.99 -15.98 -6.68
N GLU A 84 14.21 -15.03 -6.16
CA GLU A 84 14.30 -14.58 -4.77
C GLU A 84 13.23 -15.20 -3.87
N PHE A 85 12.05 -15.51 -4.43
CA PHE A 85 10.93 -16.12 -3.70
C PHE A 85 10.50 -17.42 -4.34
N LEU A 86 10.33 -18.47 -3.53
CA LEU A 86 9.91 -19.78 -4.01
C LEU A 86 8.41 -20.03 -3.91
N SER A 87 7.64 -19.09 -3.35
CA SER A 87 6.19 -19.25 -3.23
C SER A 87 5.48 -17.93 -3.51
N GLY A 88 4.44 -17.99 -4.34
CA GLY A 88 3.54 -16.89 -4.65
C GLY A 88 2.09 -17.28 -4.42
N HIS A 89 1.37 -16.50 -3.62
CA HIS A 89 -0.07 -16.64 -3.40
C HIS A 89 -0.80 -15.41 -3.93
N LEU A 90 -1.48 -15.60 -5.04
CA LEU A 90 -2.35 -14.63 -5.67
C LEU A 90 -3.78 -14.85 -5.17
N PHE A 91 -4.36 -13.81 -4.59
CA PHE A 91 -5.74 -13.79 -4.14
C PHE A 91 -6.57 -12.93 -5.08
N MET A 92 -7.62 -13.52 -5.64
CA MET A 92 -8.58 -12.81 -6.48
C MET A 92 -10.00 -13.09 -5.99
N THR A 93 -10.93 -12.22 -6.37
CA THR A 93 -12.35 -12.37 -5.98
C THR A 93 -13.01 -13.62 -6.59
N VAL A 94 -12.46 -14.13 -7.68
CA VAL A 94 -13.00 -15.28 -8.43
C VAL A 94 -12.30 -16.60 -8.11
N GLN A 95 -11.00 -16.58 -7.81
CA GLN A 95 -10.21 -17.76 -7.52
C GLN A 95 -8.91 -17.36 -6.83
N ASP A 96 -8.32 -18.30 -6.10
CA ASP A 96 -6.98 -18.14 -5.54
C ASP A 96 -5.98 -19.03 -6.30
N LEU A 97 -4.81 -18.47 -6.58
CA LEU A 97 -3.73 -19.17 -7.25
C LEU A 97 -2.51 -19.24 -6.34
N ARG A 98 -1.99 -20.44 -6.16
CA ARG A 98 -0.76 -20.71 -5.40
C ARG A 98 0.28 -21.31 -6.32
N LEU A 99 1.38 -20.60 -6.50
CA LEU A 99 2.55 -21.08 -7.23
C LEU A 99 3.66 -21.40 -6.22
N GLU A 100 4.20 -22.61 -6.27
CA GLU A 100 5.35 -23.01 -5.47
C GLU A 100 6.46 -23.59 -6.35
N PHE A 101 7.69 -23.15 -6.11
CA PHE A 101 8.89 -23.64 -6.77
C PHE A 101 9.64 -24.60 -5.85
N LYS A 102 9.95 -25.79 -6.36
CA LYS A 102 10.78 -26.77 -5.67
C LYS A 102 12.26 -26.57 -5.97
N ARG A 103 13.09 -27.17 -5.12
CA ARG A 103 14.56 -27.13 -5.21
C ARG A 103 15.13 -27.70 -6.51
N ARG A 104 14.35 -28.51 -7.25
CA ARG A 104 14.70 -29.13 -8.54
C ARG A 104 14.19 -28.37 -9.78
N GLY A 105 13.61 -27.17 -9.62
CA GLY A 105 13.05 -26.41 -10.76
C GLY A 105 11.66 -26.88 -11.22
N GLU A 106 11.01 -27.75 -10.46
CA GLU A 106 9.59 -28.04 -10.65
C GLU A 106 8.75 -26.92 -10.03
N SER A 107 7.94 -26.25 -10.84
CA SER A 107 6.86 -25.39 -10.36
C SER A 107 5.56 -26.16 -10.20
N HIS A 108 4.83 -25.87 -9.13
CA HIS A 108 3.53 -26.44 -8.87
C HIS A 108 2.50 -25.31 -8.72
N LEU A 109 1.53 -25.28 -9.64
CA LEU A 109 0.43 -24.32 -9.61
C LEU A 109 -0.84 -25.01 -9.08
N VAL A 110 -1.38 -24.47 -7.99
CA VAL A 110 -2.61 -24.94 -7.37
C VAL A 110 -3.66 -23.85 -7.51
N LYS A 111 -4.81 -24.21 -8.08
CA LYS A 111 -6.00 -23.34 -8.13
C LYS A 111 -6.96 -23.72 -7.00
N ARG A 112 -7.49 -22.73 -6.30
CA ARG A 112 -8.48 -22.93 -5.22
C ARG A 112 -9.65 -21.97 -5.37
N ALA A 113 -10.75 -22.31 -4.72
CA ALA A 113 -11.86 -21.39 -4.52
C ALA A 113 -11.38 -20.09 -3.87
N PRO A 114 -12.00 -18.94 -4.18
CA PRO A 114 -11.59 -17.65 -3.67
C PRO A 114 -11.70 -17.61 -2.14
N THR A 115 -10.63 -17.24 -1.45
CA THR A 115 -10.66 -16.99 0.00
C THR A 115 -11.32 -15.65 0.32
N PHE A 116 -11.30 -14.71 -0.63
CA PHE A 116 -11.88 -13.38 -0.49
C PHE A 116 -13.03 -13.21 -1.49
N THR A 117 -14.27 -13.38 -1.02
CA THR A 117 -15.47 -13.28 -1.87
C THR A 117 -15.86 -11.82 -2.17
N GLU A 118 -15.39 -10.86 -1.35
CA GLU A 118 -15.62 -9.43 -1.55
C GLU A 118 -14.31 -8.70 -1.90
N PRO A 119 -14.30 -7.84 -2.95
CA PRO A 119 -13.16 -6.99 -3.25
C PRO A 119 -12.90 -6.08 -2.06
N GLN A 120 -11.68 -6.12 -1.50
CA GLN A 120 -11.31 -5.15 -0.48
C GLN A 120 -11.43 -3.74 -1.08
N PRO A 121 -12.16 -2.81 -0.44
CA PRO A 121 -12.38 -1.50 -1.02
C PRO A 121 -11.04 -0.82 -1.27
N ALA A 122 -10.74 -0.53 -2.54
CA ALA A 122 -9.60 0.26 -2.98
C ALA A 122 -9.74 1.76 -2.64
N GLU A 123 -10.65 2.09 -1.73
CA GLU A 123 -10.98 3.45 -1.38
C GLU A 123 -10.32 3.84 -0.07
N HIS A 124 -9.22 4.58 -0.19
CA HIS A 124 -9.08 5.78 0.64
C HIS A 124 -10.09 6.84 0.18
N ASP A 125 -11.36 6.50 0.18
CA ASP A 125 -12.43 7.44 0.36
C ASP A 125 -13.03 7.12 1.72
N ARG A 126 -12.27 7.50 2.76
CA ARG A 126 -12.94 8.00 3.96
C ARG A 126 -13.72 9.24 3.52
N ARG A 127 -14.86 9.03 2.86
CA ARG A 127 -15.97 9.96 2.97
C ARG A 127 -16.08 10.19 4.45
N LYS A 128 -15.80 11.43 4.86
CA LYS A 128 -16.00 11.89 6.23
C LYS A 128 -17.42 11.47 6.63
N ARG A 129 -17.58 10.31 7.27
CA ARG A 129 -18.77 10.00 8.06
C ARG A 129 -18.65 10.83 9.33
N ARG A 130 -18.77 12.14 9.17
CA ARG A 130 -19.24 13.02 10.23
C ARG A 130 -20.75 12.88 10.25
N SER A 131 -21.23 11.81 10.86
CA SER A 131 -22.44 11.89 11.67
C SER A 131 -22.00 11.66 13.10
N ILE A 132 -21.35 12.66 13.70
CA ILE A 132 -21.41 12.76 15.15
C ILE A 132 -22.84 13.22 15.39
N GLN A 133 -23.71 12.31 15.83
CA GLN A 133 -24.96 12.74 16.43
C GLN A 133 -24.58 13.49 17.70
N THR A 134 -24.70 14.80 17.67
CA THR A 134 -24.42 15.72 18.78
C THR A 134 -25.50 15.69 19.86
N ALA A 135 -26.34 14.65 19.91
CA ALA A 135 -27.35 14.48 20.94
C ALA A 135 -26.78 13.59 22.06
N GLY A 136 -26.26 14.25 23.12
CA GLY A 136 -26.12 13.61 24.44
C GLY A 136 -24.76 13.00 24.80
N ASN A 137 -23.68 13.31 24.09
CA ASN A 137 -22.36 12.78 24.45
C ASN A 137 -21.66 13.68 25.49
N VAL A 138 -21.96 13.42 26.76
CA VAL A 138 -21.38 14.04 27.99
C VAL A 138 -19.84 13.98 28.00
N TYR A 139 -19.24 13.09 27.20
CA TYR A 139 -17.80 12.91 27.10
C TYR A 139 -17.05 14.06 26.39
N LEU A 140 -17.74 14.89 25.58
CA LEU A 140 -17.13 16.03 24.88
C LEU A 140 -17.04 17.31 25.75
N GLN A 141 -17.74 17.37 26.89
CA GLN A 141 -17.62 18.46 27.85
C GLN A 141 -16.35 18.34 28.70
N ALA A 142 -15.91 17.11 29.01
CA ALA A 142 -14.75 16.86 29.88
C ALA A 142 -13.38 17.19 29.25
N LEU A 143 -13.33 17.43 27.93
CA LEU A 143 -12.10 17.72 27.20
C LEU A 143 -11.86 19.22 26.95
N GLY A 144 -12.74 20.11 27.44
CA GLY A 144 -12.48 21.56 27.50
C GLY A 144 -12.34 22.27 26.15
N VAL A 145 -13.00 21.75 25.09
CA VAL A 145 -12.87 22.29 23.72
C VAL A 145 -14.06 23.17 23.29
N THR A 146 -15.02 23.45 24.18
CA THR A 146 -16.11 24.42 23.90
C THR A 146 -16.66 25.03 25.18
N ASP A 147 -16.88 26.35 25.17
CA ASP A 147 -17.71 27.07 26.15
C ASP A 147 -19.19 26.78 25.90
N GLU A 148 -20.04 27.00 26.92
CA GLU A 148 -21.47 26.64 27.00
C GLU A 148 -22.40 27.25 25.91
N ARG A 149 -21.86 27.94 24.90
CA ARG A 149 -22.65 28.59 23.83
C ARG A 149 -22.15 28.37 22.40
N GLY A 150 -21.21 27.45 22.16
CA GLY A 150 -21.04 26.86 20.82
C GLY A 150 -20.41 27.74 19.74
N GLU A 151 -19.43 28.59 20.07
CA GLU A 151 -18.58 29.24 19.05
C GLU A 151 -17.09 28.83 19.17
N VAL A 152 -16.50 28.46 18.03
CA VAL A 152 -15.09 28.03 17.92
C VAL A 152 -14.20 29.24 17.64
N ARG A 153 -13.25 29.55 18.52
CA ARG A 153 -12.27 30.63 18.32
C ARG A 153 -11.22 30.26 17.24
N PRO A 154 -10.87 31.16 16.32
CA PRO A 154 -9.92 30.89 15.23
C PRO A 154 -8.49 31.27 15.64
N ALA A 155 -7.67 30.31 16.06
CA ALA A 155 -6.23 30.54 16.24
C ALA A 155 -5.42 29.25 16.32
N MET A 156 -5.09 28.63 15.18
CA MET A 156 -3.78 27.99 14.89
C MET A 156 -3.85 27.22 13.56
N GLY A 157 -3.91 27.98 12.47
CA GLY A 157 -3.85 27.45 11.10
C GLY A 157 -2.48 27.59 10.43
N ASP A 158 -1.43 28.01 11.13
CA ASP A 158 -0.20 28.46 10.49
C ASP A 158 1.05 27.73 11.03
N LYS A 159 1.28 26.51 10.54
CA LYS A 159 2.59 25.83 10.66
C LYS A 159 3.04 25.09 9.39
N LEU A 160 2.41 25.32 8.23
CA LEU A 160 2.78 24.60 7.00
C LEU A 160 2.94 25.54 5.80
N ARG A 161 4.04 26.29 5.73
CA ARG A 161 4.64 26.63 4.43
C ARG A 161 6.16 26.87 4.47
N VAL A 162 6.80 26.41 3.40
CA VAL A 162 8.22 26.12 3.22
C VAL A 162 8.96 27.28 2.51
N ARG A 163 10.27 27.42 2.81
CA ARG A 163 11.37 28.08 2.05
C ARG A 163 11.16 29.51 1.53
N ARG A 164 12.06 30.42 1.93
CA ARG A 164 13.15 30.96 1.07
C ARG A 164 13.95 32.02 1.84
N VAL A 165 15.27 31.82 1.88
CA VAL A 165 16.26 32.91 1.99
C VAL A 165 16.19 33.70 0.68
N PRO A 166 16.15 35.05 0.67
CA PRO A 166 17.39 35.82 0.65
C PRO A 166 17.38 37.25 1.24
N ALA A 167 18.62 37.77 1.28
CA ALA A 167 19.03 39.15 1.07
C ALA A 167 19.22 40.07 2.27
N ARG A 168 20.51 40.38 2.47
CA ARG A 168 21.10 41.48 3.24
C ARG A 168 20.51 42.84 2.86
N ARG A 169 20.35 43.74 3.86
CA ARG A 169 20.60 45.20 3.81
C ARG A 169 20.45 45.74 5.24
N THR A 170 21.55 45.99 5.96
CA THR A 170 22.15 47.31 6.22
C THR A 170 21.19 48.42 6.66
N ARG A 171 21.44 48.92 7.90
CA ARG A 171 21.33 50.30 8.46
C ARG A 171 21.17 50.11 9.98
N ARG A 172 22.14 50.37 10.86
CA ARG A 172 22.88 51.61 11.19
C ARG A 172 21.95 52.81 11.44
N ASP A 173 22.20 53.47 12.58
CA ASP A 173 21.72 54.77 13.08
C ASP A 173 20.39 54.75 13.86
N PHE A 174 20.18 55.45 14.99
CA PHE A 174 21.03 56.27 15.90
C PHE A 174 20.11 56.74 17.06
N ARG A 175 20.67 56.91 18.27
CA ARG A 175 20.25 57.84 19.38
C ARG A 175 18.86 57.64 20.02
N ARG A 176 18.67 57.83 21.32
CA ARG A 176 19.20 58.86 22.23
C ARG A 176 19.62 58.29 23.57
#